data_AF-A0AAE3EI17-F1
#
_entry.id   AF-A0AAE3EI17-F1
#
_cell.length_a   1.000
_cell.length_b   1.000
_cell.length_c   1.000
_cell.angle_alpha   90.00
_cell.angle_beta   90.00
_cell.angle_gamma   90.00
#
_symmetry.space_group_name_H-M   'P 1'
#
loop_
_entity.id
_entity.type
_entity.pdbx_description
1 polymer ?
#
loop_
_entity_poly.entity_id
_entity_poly.type
_entity_poly.pdbx_seq_one_letter_code
_entity_poly.pdbx_strand_id
1 'polypeptide(L)'
;MTLNDVTISYGNKKVYENFSITFKDLSITAILGASGCGKTTLLNEIASRNSLHQISFIFQEPRLIPWETIEKNIMFALKRQDTLDSVLFGAGRFA
;
A
#
# COMPACT_ATOMS: atom_id res chain seq x y z
N MET A 1 13.07 -4.04 4.96
CA MET A 1 12.44 -2.84 5.59
C MET A 1 12.13 -3.10 7.07
N THR A 2 12.39 -2.16 7.99
CA THR A 2 12.13 -2.35 9.45
C THR A 2 11.34 -1.17 10.04
N LEU A 3 10.37 -1.46 10.91
CA LEU A 3 9.71 -0.48 11.77
C LEU A 3 10.10 -0.77 13.22
N ASN A 4 10.49 0.27 13.95
CA ASN A 4 10.88 0.17 15.34
C ASN A 4 9.94 1.02 16.22
N ASP A 5 9.61 0.46 17.38
CA ASP A 5 8.98 1.12 18.52
C ASP A 5 7.68 1.86 18.13
N VAL A 6 6.89 1.24 17.25
CA VAL A 6 5.62 1.78 16.78
C VAL A 6 4.62 1.78 17.93
N THR A 7 4.19 2.98 18.30
CA THR A 7 3.15 3.21 19.30
C THR A 7 2.08 4.10 18.66
N ILE A 8 0.86 3.57 18.56
CA ILE A 8 -0.27 4.26 17.90
C ILE A 8 -1.50 4.15 18.79
N SER A 9 -2.14 5.28 19.05
CA SER A 9 -3.36 5.40 19.84
C SER A 9 -4.40 6.21 19.09
N TYR A 10 -5.65 5.77 19.13
CA TYR A 10 -6.81 6.54 18.67
C TYR A 10 -7.73 6.82 19.85
N GLY A 11 -7.77 8.09 20.27
CA GLY A 11 -8.42 8.48 21.52
C GLY A 11 -7.83 7.69 22.69
N ASN A 12 -8.70 7.02 23.45
CA ASN A 12 -8.31 6.20 24.61
C ASN A 12 -7.88 4.77 24.24
N LYS A 13 -8.00 4.35 22.97
CA LYS A 13 -7.64 3.01 22.53
C LYS A 13 -6.21 3.01 22.01
N LYS A 14 -5.31 2.36 22.74
CA LYS A 14 -3.97 2.01 22.24
C LYS A 14 -4.09 0.83 21.28
N VAL A 15 -3.65 1.02 20.03
CA VAL A 15 -3.67 -0.01 18.98
C VAL A 15 -2.34 -0.75 18.90
N TYR A 16 -1.24 0.00 18.98
CA TYR A 16 0.12 -0.54 19.05
C TYR A 16 0.85 0.06 20.24
N GLU A 17 1.64 -0.76 20.93
CA GLU A 17 2.51 -0.38 22.03
C GLU A 17 3.88 -0.99 21.82
N ASN A 18 4.89 -0.14 21.60
CA ASN A 18 6.28 -0.56 21.40
C ASN A 18 6.45 -1.72 20.40
N PHE A 19 5.71 -1.65 19.29
CA PHE A 19 5.67 -2.71 18.29
C PHE A 19 6.79 -2.54 17.26
N SER A 20 7.60 -3.57 17.08
CA SER A 20 8.69 -3.58 16.11
C SER A 20 8.56 -4.78 15.17
N ILE A 21 8.75 -4.56 13.87
CA ILE A 21 8.67 -5.61 12.85
C ILE A 21 9.68 -5.35 11.73
N THR A 22 10.29 -6.41 11.23
CA THR A 22 11.16 -6.37 10.04
C THR A 22 10.54 -7.20 8.92
N PHE A 23 10.35 -6.55 7.78
CA PHE A 23 9.98 -7.16 6.51
C PHE A 23 11.23 -7.50 5.70
N LYS A 24 11.33 -8.74 5.26
CA LYS A 24 12.44 -9.20 4.42
C LYS A 24 12.29 -8.65 3.01
N ASP A 25 13.38 -8.15 2.45
CA ASP A 25 13.38 -7.65 1.09
C ASP A 25 13.13 -8.78 0.07
N LEU A 26 12.49 -8.45 -1.04
CA LEU A 26 12.12 -9.39 -2.12
C LEU A 26 11.28 -10.58 -1.61
N SER A 27 10.45 -10.36 -0.60
CA SER A 27 9.55 -11.38 -0.06
C SER A 27 8.09 -10.93 -0.09
N ILE A 28 7.19 -11.90 -0.12
CA ILE A 28 5.76 -11.68 0.11
C ILE A 28 5.51 -11.91 1.60
N THR A 29 4.95 -10.90 2.28
CA THR A 29 4.56 -11.00 3.69
C THR A 29 3.05 -10.87 3.81
N ALA A 30 2.41 -11.80 4.52
CA ALA A 30 0.99 -11.74 4.85
C ALA A 30 0.79 -11.30 6.31
N ILE A 31 -0.11 -10.34 6.54
CA ILE A 31 -0.48 -9.87 7.88
C ILE A 31 -1.89 -10.37 8.19
N LEU A 32 -2.02 -11.24 9.19
CA LEU A 32 -3.27 -11.88 9.59
C LEU A 32 -3.74 -11.38 10.96
N GLY A 33 -5.04 -11.41 11.19
CA GLY A 33 -5.65 -11.08 12.47
C GLY A 33 -7.13 -10.72 12.36
N ALA A 34 -7.86 -10.80 13.48
CA ALA A 34 -9.28 -10.47 13.55
C ALA A 34 -9.61 -9.04 13.07
N SER A 35 -10.88 -8.77 12.74
CA SER A 35 -11.29 -7.39 12.42
C SER A 35 -11.00 -6.44 13.60
N GLY A 36 -10.52 -5.23 13.30
CA GLY A 36 -10.19 -4.24 14.33
C GLY A 36 -8.89 -4.46 15.11
N CYS A 37 -8.07 -5.48 14.77
CA CYS A 37 -6.78 -5.74 15.43
C CYS A 37 -5.63 -4.78 15.01
N GLY A 38 -5.88 -3.83 14.11
CA GLY A 38 -4.90 -2.81 13.72
C GLY A 38 -4.22 -3.01 12.36
N LYS A 39 -4.56 -4.03 11.56
CA LYS A 39 -3.94 -4.28 10.23
C LYS A 39 -3.86 -3.03 9.34
N THR A 40 -5.01 -2.38 9.13
CA THR A 40 -5.08 -1.15 8.34
C THR A 40 -4.27 -0.02 8.98
N THR A 41 -4.25 0.07 10.31
CA THR A 41 -3.43 1.03 11.06
C THR A 41 -1.93 0.80 10.80
N LEU A 42 -1.45 -0.45 10.84
CA LEU A 42 -0.05 -0.77 10.53
C LEU A 42 0.30 -0.45 9.08
N LEU A 43 -0.56 -0.81 8.13
CA LEU A 43 -0.36 -0.50 6.71
C LEU A 43 -0.31 1.01 6.45
N ASN A 44 -1.15 1.80 7.13
CA ASN A 44 -1.11 3.25 7.05
C ASN A 44 0.18 3.83 7.67
N GLU A 45 0.65 3.27 8.79
CA GLU A 45 1.89 3.70 9.41
C GLU A 45 3.10 3.43 8.50
N ILE A 46 3.13 2.26 7.85
CA ILE A 46 4.11 1.91 6.82
C ILE A 46 4.09 2.96 5.71
N ALA A 47 2.91 3.29 5.17
CA ALA A 47 2.80 4.28 4.10
C ALA A 47 3.23 5.69 4.55
N SER A 48 2.95 6.08 5.80
CA SER A 48 3.22 7.42 6.31
C SER A 48 4.69 7.65 6.67
N ARG A 49 5.36 6.67 7.29
CA ARG A 49 6.77 6.82 7.72
C ARG A 49 7.78 6.78 6.59
N ASN A 50 7.41 6.18 5.46
CA ASN A 50 8.34 5.93 4.36
C ASN A 50 8.23 6.98 3.27
N SER A 51 8.22 8.25 3.65
CA SER A 51 8.35 9.36 2.70
C SER A 51 9.66 9.33 1.89
N LEU A 52 10.66 8.58 2.35
CA LEU A 52 11.94 8.37 1.66
C LEU A 52 11.95 7.18 0.68
N HIS A 53 10.96 6.28 0.74
CA HIS A 53 10.88 5.12 -0.16
C HIS A 53 9.67 5.24 -1.08
N GLN A 54 9.81 4.79 -2.34
CA GLN A 54 8.68 4.66 -3.25
C GLN A 54 7.81 3.47 -2.83
N ILE A 55 6.84 3.71 -1.95
CA ILE A 55 5.83 2.72 -1.58
C ILE A 55 4.60 2.91 -2.47
N SER A 56 4.14 1.82 -3.09
CA SER A 56 2.83 1.72 -3.71
C SER A 56 1.83 1.16 -2.70
N PHE A 57 0.62 1.74 -2.65
CA PHE A 57 -0.40 1.38 -1.68
C PHE A 57 -1.75 1.15 -2.36
N ILE A 58 -2.41 0.04 -2.04
CA ILE A 58 -3.77 -0.27 -2.50
C ILE A 58 -4.69 -0.25 -1.29
N PHE A 59 -5.76 0.54 -1.39
CA PHE A 59 -6.75 0.69 -0.34
C PHE A 59 -7.76 -0.47 -0.34
N GLN A 60 -8.31 -0.80 0.83
CA GLN A 60 -9.39 -1.79 0.95
C GLN A 60 -10.67 -1.32 0.24
N GLU A 61 -10.97 -0.03 0.33
CA GLU A 61 -12.05 0.62 -0.42
C GLU A 61 -11.53 1.20 -1.73
N PRO A 62 -12.26 1.07 -2.85
CA PRO A 62 -11.83 1.62 -4.12
C PRO A 62 -11.70 3.15 -4.04
N ARG A 63 -10.54 3.67 -4.43
CA ARG A 63 -10.25 5.11 -4.54
C ARG A 63 -10.21 5.58 -6.00
N LEU A 64 -11.09 5.01 -6.82
CA LEU A 64 -11.23 5.38 -8.23
C LEU A 64 -11.81 6.80 -8.35
N ILE A 65 -11.48 7.48 -9.44
CA ILE A 65 -12.08 8.70 -9.94
C ILE A 65 -13.38 8.30 -10.66
N PRO A 66 -14.56 8.49 -10.04
CA PRO A 66 -15.80 7.85 -10.48
C PRO A 66 -16.37 8.43 -11.78
N TRP A 67 -15.94 9.64 -12.17
CA TRP A 67 -16.34 10.30 -13.42
C TRP A 67 -15.36 10.06 -14.57
N GLU A 68 -14.31 9.25 -14.38
CA GLU A 68 -13.33 8.94 -15.42
C GLU A 68 -13.40 7.46 -15.83
N THR A 69 -12.87 7.17 -17.03
CA THR A 69 -12.78 5.79 -17.53
C THR A 69 -11.76 4.96 -16.73
N ILE A 70 -11.86 3.63 -16.85
CA ILE A 70 -10.89 2.70 -16.24
C ILE A 70 -9.46 3.00 -16.72
N GLU A 71 -9.29 3.23 -18.03
CA GLU A 71 -8.00 3.56 -18.63
C GLU A 71 -7.39 4.80 -17.98
N LYS A 72 -8.16 5.89 -17.86
CA LYS A 72 -7.68 7.13 -17.24
C LYS A 72 -7.39 6.98 -15.75
N ASN A 73 -8.16 6.17 -15.03
CA ASN A 73 -7.88 5.82 -13.65
C ASN A 73 -6.52 5.10 -13.50
N ILE A 74 -6.22 4.15 -14.39
CA ILE A 74 -4.93 3.46 -14.44
C ILE A 74 -3.82 4.44 -14.81
N MET A 75 -4.03 5.30 -15.82
CA MET A 75 -3.07 6.33 -16.21
C MET A 75 -2.73 7.27 -15.06
N PHE A 76 -3.70 7.67 -14.24
CA PHE A 76 -3.47 8.56 -13.10
C PHE A 76 -2.50 7.96 -12.06
N ALA A 77 -2.50 6.64 -11.88
CA ALA A 77 -1.60 5.96 -10.95
C ALA A 77 -0.16 5.83 -11.49
N LEU A 78 0.02 5.92 -12.81
CA LEU A 78 1.31 5.73 -13.48
C LEU A 78 2.05 7.06 -13.59
N LYS A 79 3.19 7.19 -12.91
CA LYS A 79 4.00 8.42 -12.88
C LYS A 79 4.74 8.74 -14.20
N ARG A 80 4.76 7.81 -15.17
CA ARG A 80 5.51 7.93 -16.45
C ARG A 80 4.76 7.25 -17.59
N GLN A 81 4.73 7.91 -18.75
CA GLN A 81 4.13 7.39 -19.98
C GLN A 81 4.78 6.07 -20.42
N ASP A 82 6.11 5.95 -20.30
CA ASP A 82 6.87 4.75 -20.75
C ASP A 82 6.44 3.46 -20.03
N THR A 83 5.92 3.57 -18.80
CA THR A 83 5.41 2.42 -18.04
C THR A 83 4.06 1.94 -18.60
N LEU A 84 3.26 2.83 -19.18
CA LEU A 84 1.99 2.45 -19.84
C LEU A 84 2.23 1.47 -20.96
N ASP A 85 3.22 1.73 -21.82
CA ASP A 85 3.44 0.90 -22.99
C ASP A 85 3.86 -0.52 -22.58
N SER A 86 4.68 -0.63 -21.53
CA SER A 86 5.08 -1.93 -20.98
C SER A 86 3.92 -2.70 -20.33
N VAL A 87 2.97 -2.01 -19.69
CA VAL A 87 1.86 -2.66 -18.97
C VAL A 87 0.70 -2.99 -19.92
N LEU A 88 0.33 -2.06 -20.80
CA LEU A 88 -0.79 -2.21 -21.73
C LEU A 88 -0.43 -3.01 -22.97
N PHE A 89 0.76 -2.77 -23.55
CA PHE A 89 1.20 -3.46 -24.77
C PHE A 89 2.18 -4.61 -24.48
N GLY A 90 2.88 -4.62 -23.35
CA GLY A 90 3.72 -5.75 -22.94
C GLY A 90 2.93 -6.95 -22.39
N ALA A 91 1.73 -6.75 -21.84
CA ALA A 91 0.82 -7.82 -21.46
C ALA A 91 0.07 -8.44 -22.68
N GLY A 92 0.11 -7.77 -23.83
CA GLY A 92 -0.54 -8.16 -25.09
C GLY A 92 0.20 -9.21 -25.92
N ARG A 93 0.90 -10.15 -25.27
CA ARG A 93 1.49 -11.33 -25.94
C ARG A 93 0.80 -12.61 -25.49
N PHE A 94 -0.54 -12.58 -25.46
CA PHE A 94 -1.36 -13.77 -25.58
C PHE A 94 -2.28 -13.53 -26.78
N ALA A 95 -2.09 -14.39 -27.78
CA ALA A 95 -2.79 -14.43 -29.04
C ALA A 95 -4.30 -14.65 -28.89
#